data_AF-B9RG66-F1
#
_entry.id   AF-B9RG66-F1
#
_cell.length_a   1.000
_cell.length_b   1.000
_cell.length_c   1.000
_cell.angle_alpha   90.00
_cell.angle_beta   90.00
_cell.angle_gamma   90.00
#
_symmetry.space_group_name_H-M   'P 1'
#
loop_
_entity.id
_entity.type
_entity.pdbx_description
1 polymer ?
#
loop_
_entity_poly.entity_id
_entity_poly.type
_entity_poly.pdbx_seq_one_letter_code
_entity_poly.pdbx_strand_id
1 'polypeptide(L)' 'MTKRKFAMEQDQMACNNGRTWKREHLLGKGGFGSVYLAKLKRPESKSQIYPSVMAVKSAELSESSSLQQEKESMLLVEL' A
#
# COMPACT_ATOMS: atom_id res chain seq x y z
N MET A 1 -17.40 12.68 -35.45
CA MET A 1 -16.20 12.26 -34.70
C MET A 1 -16.51 12.35 -33.21
N THR A 2 -16.96 11.26 -32.59
CA THR A 2 -17.20 11.24 -31.14
C THR A 2 -16.65 9.93 -30.60
N LYS A 3 -15.41 9.98 -30.11
CA LYS A 3 -14.74 8.82 -29.51
C LYS A 3 -15.42 8.54 -28.18
N ARG A 4 -16.31 7.55 -28.17
CA ARG A 4 -16.85 6.95 -26.94
C ARG A 4 -15.66 6.40 -26.16
N LYS A 5 -15.35 7.03 -25.02
CA LYS A 5 -14.39 6.49 -24.05
C LYS A 5 -15.07 5.28 -23.42
N PHE A 6 -14.62 4.09 -23.82
CA PHE A 6 -14.97 2.85 -23.16
C PHE A 6 -14.49 2.93 -21.71
N ALA A 7 -15.43 2.88 -20.77
CA ALA A 7 -15.15 2.73 -19.37
C ALA A 7 -14.54 1.34 -19.17
N MET A 8 -13.22 1.29 -19.01
CA MET A 8 -12.51 0.10 -18.59
C MET A 8 -12.59 0.03 -17.07
N GLU A 9 -13.71 -0.51 -16.60
CA GLU A 9 -13.79 -1.13 -15.30
C GLU A 9 -13.03 -2.46 -15.41
N GLN A 10 -11.75 -2.46 -15.05
CA GLN A 10 -10.97 -3.68 -14.93
C GLN A 10 -9.79 -3.44 -13.99
N ASP A 11 -9.73 -4.30 -12.98
CA ASP A 11 -8.61 -4.55 -12.06
C ASP A 11 -8.37 -3.55 -10.92
N GLN A 12 -9.34 -3.47 -10.01
CA GLN A 12 -9.21 -2.71 -8.74
C GLN A 12 -8.37 -3.44 -7.67
N MET A 13 -7.85 -4.64 -7.97
CA MET A 13 -7.04 -5.46 -7.06
C MET A 13 -5.52 -5.36 -7.28
N ALA A 14 -5.05 -4.68 -8.32
CA ALA A 14 -3.63 -4.45 -8.54
C ALA A 14 -3.16 -3.25 -7.71
N CYS A 15 -2.67 -3.52 -6.50
CA CYS A 15 -1.69 -2.71 -5.78
C CYS A 15 -2.01 -1.19 -5.76
N ASN A 16 -3.02 -0.78 -4.99
CA ASN A 16 -3.31 0.64 -4.83
C ASN A 16 -2.10 1.33 -4.17
N ASN A 17 -1.30 2.07 -4.96
CA ASN A 17 0.02 2.66 -4.63
C ASN A 17 0.02 3.63 -3.42
N GLY A 18 -0.44 3.20 -2.24
CA GLY A 18 -0.70 4.07 -1.09
C GLY A 18 -1.82 5.10 -1.31
N ARG A 19 -2.56 5.04 -2.42
CA ARG A 19 -3.54 6.07 -2.81
C ARG A 19 -4.82 6.03 -1.96
N THR A 20 -5.19 4.86 -1.46
CA THR A 20 -6.31 4.62 -0.54
C THR A 20 -6.04 5.03 0.90
N TRP A 21 -4.77 5.20 1.28
CA TRP A 21 -4.35 5.45 2.65
C TRP A 21 -3.81 6.87 2.81
N LYS A 22 -4.03 7.45 3.98
CA LYS A 22 -3.42 8.69 4.42
C LYS A 22 -2.38 8.34 5.48
N ARG A 23 -1.12 8.68 5.20
CA ARG A 23 -0.04 8.65 6.20
C ARG A 23 -0.33 9.72 7.24
N GLU A 24 -0.30 9.33 8.51
CA GLU A 24 -0.43 10.21 9.66
C GLU A 24 0.92 10.33 10.38
N HIS A 25 0.95 10.17 11.71
CA HIS A 25 2.11 10.42 12.54
C HIS A 25 3.12 9.26 12.48
N LEU A 26 4.40 9.59 12.69
CA LEU A 26 5.49 8.63 12.79
C LEU A 26 5.31 7.77 14.04
N LEU A 27 5.35 6.44 13.87
CA LEU A 27 5.32 5.47 14.96
C LEU A 27 6.73 5.09 15.40
N GLY A 28 7.69 5.03 14.47
CA GLY A 28 9.08 4.71 14.78
C GLY A 28 10.00 4.88 13.58
N LYS A 29 11.29 5.09 13.85
CA LYS A 29 12.35 5.21 12.85
C LYS A 29 13.49 4.26 13.21
N GLY A 30 13.96 3.51 12.22
CA GLY A 30 15.11 2.60 12.34
C GLY A 30 16.09 2.77 11.18
N GLY A 31 17.14 1.95 11.17
CA GLY A 31 18.18 2.01 10.13
C GLY A 31 17.65 1.75 8.71
N PHE A 32 16.59 0.95 8.58
CA PHE A 32 16.01 0.56 7.30
C PHE A 32 14.71 1.30 6.94
N GLY A 33 14.49 2.48 7.53
CA GLY A 33 13.36 3.34 7.17
C GLY A 33 12.51 3.78 8.34
N SER A 34 11.28 4.19 8.03
CA SER A 34 10.35 4.80 8.99
C SER A 34 8.98 4.15 8.90
N VAL A 35 8.38 3.91 10.06
CA VAL A 35 7.04 3.32 10.20
C VAL A 35 6.07 4.41 10.61
N TYR A 36 4.96 4.51 9.91
CA TYR A 36 3.93 5.52 10.12
C TYR A 36 2.58 4.85 10.41
N LEU A 37 1.75 5.54 11.18
CA LEU A 37 0.34 5.22 11.25
C LEU A 37 -0.30 5.60 9.91
N ALA A 38 -1.10 4.72 9.34
CA ALA A 38 -1.87 4.99 8.15
C ALA A 38 -3.34 4.69 8.42
N LYS A 39 -4.21 5.62 8.02
CA LYS A 39 -5.66 5.42 8.05
C LYS A 39 -6.21 5.42 6.65
N LEU A 40 -7.23 4.62 6.41
CA LEU A 40 -7.91 4.63 5.14
C LEU A 40 -8.68 5.93 4.94
N LYS A 41 -8.65 6.47 3.72
CA LYS A 41 -9.40 7.69 3.38
C LYS A 41 -10.92 7.50 3.36
N ARG A 42 -11.42 6.27 3.17
CA ARG A 42 -12.86 5.94 3.01
C ARG A 42 -13.22 4.61 3.72
N PRO A 43 -13.27 4.57 5.07
CA PRO A 43 -13.40 3.33 5.86
C PRO A 43 -14.67 2.51 5.54
N GLU A 44 -15.71 3.17 5.02
CA GLU A 44 -17.03 2.58 4.77
C GLU A 44 -17.12 1.65 3.55
N SER A 45 -16.03 1.45 2.78
CA SER A 45 -16.05 0.60 1.59
C SER A 45 -16.12 -0.88 1.97
N LYS A 46 -17.24 -1.55 1.67
CA LYS A 46 -17.54 -2.95 2.02
C LYS A 46 -16.63 -4.01 1.35
N SER A 47 -15.75 -3.63 0.44
CA SER A 47 -14.89 -4.54 -0.32
C SER A 47 -13.43 -4.48 0.13
N GLN A 48 -13.19 -4.41 1.45
CA GLN A 48 -11.86 -4.10 1.94
C GLN A 48 -11.12 -5.30 2.52
N ILE A 49 -9.99 -5.64 1.89
CA ILE A 49 -9.09 -6.74 2.25
C ILE A 49 -8.24 -6.39 3.49
N TYR A 50 -7.99 -5.10 3.75
CA TYR A 50 -7.09 -4.62 4.81
C TYR A 50 -7.79 -3.78 5.89
N PRO A 51 -7.34 -3.80 7.16
CA PRO A 51 -7.99 -3.06 8.24
C PRO A 51 -7.88 -1.54 8.05
N SER A 52 -8.90 -0.78 8.46
CA SER A 52 -8.95 0.70 8.28
C SER A 52 -7.81 1.49 8.93
N VAL A 53 -7.04 0.88 9.82
CA VAL A 53 -5.83 1.44 10.44
C VAL A 53 -4.69 0.42 10.29
N MET A 54 -3.54 0.86 9.78
CA MET A 54 -2.35 0.03 9.60
C MET A 54 -1.07 0.76 9.98
N ALA A 55 -0.03 -0.01 10.32
CA ALA A 55 1.34 0.48 10.36
C ALA A 55 1.98 0.29 8.98
N VAL A 56 2.48 1.37 8.37
CA VAL A 56 3.10 1.33 7.04
C VAL A 56 4.56 1.71 7.15
N LYS A 57 5.44 0.79 6.73
CA LYS A 57 6.89 1.03 6.62
C LYS A 57 7.19 1.72 5.28
N SER A 58 8.04 2.74 5.30
CA SER A 58 8.58 3.42 4.13
C SER A 58 10.11 3.29 4.15
N ALA A 59 10.67 2.77 3.07
CA ALA A 59 12.09 2.51 2.92
C ALA A 59 12.49 2.59 1.44
N GLU A 60 13.75 2.90 1.16
CA GLU A 60 14.31 2.82 -0.19
C GLU A 60 14.80 1.40 -0.46
N LEU A 61 14.08 0.65 -1.29
CA LEU A 61 14.37 -0.76 -1.56
C LEU A 61 15.63 -0.95 -2.41
N SER A 62 16.03 0.06 -3.18
CA SER A 62 17.18 0.01 -4.09
C SER A 62 18.51 -0.09 -3.34
N GLU A 63 18.55 0.35 -2.09
CA GLU A 63 19.78 0.44 -1.30
C GLU A 63 20.06 -0.82 -0.47
N SER A 64 19.16 -1.81 -0.47
CA SER A 64 19.24 -2.94 0.45
C SER A 64 18.64 -4.23 -0.14
N SER A 65 19.50 -5.24 -0.31
CA SER A 65 19.08 -6.60 -0.69
C SER A 65 18.21 -7.26 0.39
N SER A 66 18.45 -6.96 1.68
CA SER A 66 17.62 -7.48 2.77
C SER A 66 16.20 -6.92 2.72
N LEU A 67 16.02 -5.63 2.37
CA LEU A 67 14.68 -5.05 2.18
C LEU A 67 13.94 -5.63 0.96
N GLN A 68 14.66 -5.99 -0.10
CA GLN A 68 14.08 -6.69 -1.25
C GLN A 68 13.60 -8.09 -0.85
N GLN A 69 14.41 -8.82 -0.08
CA GLN A 69 14.03 -10.14 0.45
C GLN A 69 12.86 -10.07 1.44
N GLU A 70 12.79 -9.03 2.30
CA GLU A 70 11.63 -8.77 3.16
C GLU A 70 10.35 -8.62 2.32
N LYS A 71 10.40 -7.83 1.24
CA LYS A 71 9.25 -7.63 0.35
C LYS A 71 8.80 -8.93 -0.31
N GLU A 72 9.73 -9.70 -0.86
CA GLU A 72 9.41 -10.99 -1.48
C GLU A 72 8.81 -11.98 -0.47
N SER A 73 9.37 -12.04 0.74
CA SER A 73 8.85 -12.91 1.80
C SER A 73 7.46 -12.48 2.26
N MET A 74 7.18 -11.17 2.35
CA MET A 74 5.84 -10.68 2.74
C MET A 74 4.79 -10.92 1.66
N LEU A 75 5.15 -10.90 0.38
CA LEU A 75 4.24 -11.26 -0.71
C LEU A 75 3.85 -12.74 -0.67
N LEU A 76 4.72 -13.62 -0.14
CA LEU A 76 4.46 -15.05 0.00
C LEU A 76 3.56 -15.42 1.19
N VAL A 77 3.29 -14.49 2.11
CA VAL A 77 2.39 -14.69 3.26
C VAL A 77 0.91 -14.42 2.89
N GLU A 78 0.63 -13.97 1.66
CA GLU A 78 -0.73 -13.82 1.10
C GLU A 78 -1.19 -15.05 0.27
N LEU A 79 -1.00 -16.28 0.76
CA LEU A 79 -1.58 -17.51 0.18
C LEU A 79 -2.69 -18.10 1.05
#